data_AF-A0AAX4I7Z1-F1
#
_entry.id   AF-A0AAX4I7Z1-F1
#
_cell.length_a   1.000
_cell.length_b   1.000
_cell.length_c   1.000
_cell.angle_alpha   90.00
_cell.angle_beta   90.00
_cell.angle_gamma   90.00
#
_symmetry.space_group_name_H-M   'P 1'
#
loop_
_entity.id
_entity.type
_entity.pdbx_description
1 polymer ?
#
loop_
_entity_poly.entity_id
_entity_poly.type
_entity_poly.pdbx_seq_one_letter_code
_entity_poly.pdbx_strand_id
1 'polypeptide(L)'
;MPTLTLTIRPDFPLPPRPRRRGIFFMQLPREVRDQIYEYSLVEPKRHGISHESGCYYKSTQSLLWEAPAFLLKNVMICENPYRLVTEPACDCAKRKCVNLLLVNRQIHAEAALVFWSRNTFCFLSAFEVIVALRHNLRHQYRNLVTEICVMSPADNGAPLHVWLDRPGPEDACPTDWPLFWHTISNCAGLRKLQISPRMIWANAERFARMARKRRMLEFELVTLLPLYNRSLEPVEYPSCECSMMHYCTIYVELSHGMYSLKGQELVPDSDELGADVKDWMDTASECFNEANEVNLHIRREYLDEEHYRRPASLHASSEDDEPWFYFFTLSRGGLISQEKSEISWTSQTGNVCHVRLYGLPPSSRQASQATKERFVREKEQRALKGMTDAEAESKKESLQLKKEKRKELEEKIQAISELNRRQPDPNVGWVDPEVAKRQMKKSAEKEVRKSQKENEEMRRMERKRVQG
;
A
#
# COMPACT_ATOMS: atom_id res chain seq x y z
N MET A 1 -3.79 12.94 -71.32
CA MET A 1 -2.95 12.81 -70.10
C MET A 1 -3.64 11.82 -69.18
N PRO A 2 -3.23 10.53 -69.13
CA PRO A 2 -3.88 9.55 -68.27
C PRO A 2 -3.43 9.73 -66.82
N THR A 3 -4.41 9.76 -65.91
CA THR A 3 -4.24 9.92 -64.47
C THR A 3 -3.75 8.60 -63.87
N LEU A 4 -2.47 8.52 -63.52
CA LEU A 4 -1.90 7.38 -62.78
C LEU A 4 -2.45 7.40 -61.35
N THR A 5 -3.36 6.47 -61.05
CA THR A 5 -3.86 6.27 -59.68
C THR A 5 -3.03 5.16 -59.02
N LEU A 6 -2.24 5.54 -58.02
CA LEU A 6 -1.42 4.62 -57.23
C LEU A 6 -2.30 3.86 -56.22
N THR A 7 -2.67 2.62 -56.52
CA THR A 7 -3.28 1.70 -55.54
C THR A 7 -2.19 1.08 -54.68
N ILE A 8 -1.91 1.69 -53.52
CA ILE A 8 -1.13 1.07 -52.46
C ILE A 8 -2.00 0.00 -51.81
N ARG A 9 -1.66 -1.29 -51.98
CA ARG A 9 -2.27 -2.35 -51.18
C ARG A 9 -1.70 -2.27 -49.77
N PRO A 10 -2.53 -2.16 -48.71
CA PRO A 10 -2.02 -2.24 -47.35
C PRO A 10 -1.66 -3.70 -47.05
N ASP A 11 -0.37 -4.01 -46.90
CA ASP A 11 0.13 -5.28 -46.35
C ASP A 11 -0.09 -5.38 -44.83
N PHE A 12 -1.26 -4.94 -44.35
CA PHE A 12 -1.65 -5.20 -42.97
C PHE A 12 -2.37 -6.56 -42.93
N PRO A 13 -1.93 -7.52 -42.10
CA PRO A 13 -2.70 -8.73 -41.90
C PRO A 13 -4.10 -8.33 -41.45
N LEU A 14 -5.12 -8.80 -42.18
CA LEU A 14 -6.51 -8.59 -41.81
C LEU A 14 -6.68 -8.97 -40.33
N PRO A 15 -7.36 -8.15 -39.51
CA PRO A 15 -7.57 -8.48 -38.12
C PRO A 15 -8.16 -9.89 -38.02
N PRO A 16 -7.65 -10.73 -37.11
CA PRO A 16 -8.08 -12.12 -37.02
C PRO A 16 -9.61 -12.18 -36.93
N ARG A 17 -10.25 -12.93 -37.83
CA ARG A 17 -11.70 -13.11 -37.82
C ARG A 17 -12.12 -13.57 -36.42
N PRO A 18 -13.12 -12.94 -35.78
CA PRO A 18 -13.57 -13.33 -34.45
C PRO A 18 -13.98 -14.81 -34.48
N ARG A 19 -13.35 -15.62 -33.63
CA ARG A 19 -13.62 -17.06 -33.54
C ARG A 19 -15.10 -17.25 -33.20
N ARG A 20 -15.87 -17.88 -34.09
CA ARG A 20 -17.33 -18.13 -33.96
C ARG A 20 -17.72 -19.18 -32.90
N ARG A 21 -16.79 -19.64 -32.06
CA ARG A 21 -17.05 -20.65 -31.03
C ARG A 21 -16.46 -20.18 -29.72
N GLY A 22 -17.25 -19.38 -29.00
CA GLY A 22 -17.01 -19.03 -27.61
C GLY A 22 -18.37 -18.94 -26.94
N ILE A 23 -18.45 -19.40 -25.70
CA ILE A 23 -19.60 -19.15 -24.85
C ILE A 23 -19.80 -17.63 -24.81
N PHE A 24 -20.87 -17.14 -25.42
CA PHE A 24 -21.20 -15.73 -25.32
C PHE A 24 -21.66 -15.51 -23.88
N PHE A 25 -20.82 -14.89 -23.06
CA PHE A 25 -21.12 -14.59 -21.65
C PHE A 25 -22.53 -13.99 -21.47
N MET A 26 -22.97 -13.14 -22.42
CA MET A 26 -24.30 -12.52 -22.41
C MET A 26 -25.47 -13.47 -22.77
N GLN A 27 -25.20 -14.67 -23.27
CA GLN A 27 -26.20 -15.71 -23.52
C GLN A 27 -26.46 -16.60 -22.29
N LEU A 28 -25.60 -16.52 -21.27
CA LEU A 28 -25.83 -17.23 -20.01
C LEU A 28 -27.09 -16.67 -19.33
N PRO A 29 -27.90 -17.47 -18.61
CA PRO A 29 -28.99 -16.96 -17.79
C PRO A 29 -28.50 -15.89 -16.80
N ARG A 30 -29.39 -14.97 -16.41
CA ARG A 30 -29.03 -13.83 -15.56
C ARG A 30 -28.43 -14.28 -14.23
N GLU A 31 -28.98 -15.35 -13.66
CA GLU A 31 -28.58 -15.94 -12.40
C GLU A 31 -27.13 -16.45 -12.46
N VAL A 32 -26.75 -17.08 -13.57
CA VAL A 32 -25.38 -17.56 -13.80
C VAL A 32 -24.42 -16.38 -13.95
N ARG A 33 -24.85 -15.30 -14.63
CA ARG A 33 -24.03 -14.08 -14.73
C ARG A 33 -23.85 -13.39 -13.38
N ASP A 34 -24.89 -13.33 -12.55
CA ASP A 34 -24.81 -12.78 -11.19
C ASP A 34 -23.87 -13.57 -10.30
N GLN A 35 -23.85 -14.91 -10.40
CA GLN A 35 -22.86 -15.74 -9.73
C GLN A 35 -21.44 -15.42 -10.21
N ILE A 36 -21.23 -15.28 -11.52
CA ILE A 36 -19.92 -14.89 -12.06
C ILE A 36 -19.50 -13.51 -11.56
N TYR A 37 -20.42 -12.54 -11.54
CA TYR A 37 -20.16 -11.22 -10.98
C TYR A 37 -19.80 -11.28 -9.50
N GLU A 38 -20.52 -12.08 -8.72
CA GLU A 38 -20.24 -12.28 -7.31
C GLU A 38 -18.84 -12.83 -7.09
N TYR A 39 -18.49 -13.95 -7.74
CA TYR A 39 -17.14 -14.53 -7.66
C TYR A 39 -16.04 -13.57 -8.13
N SER A 40 -16.35 -12.65 -9.04
CA SER A 40 -15.36 -11.74 -9.60
C SER A 40 -15.20 -10.45 -8.80
N LEU A 41 -16.28 -9.94 -8.19
CA LEU A 41 -16.35 -8.58 -7.66
C LEU A 41 -16.59 -8.51 -6.15
N VAL A 42 -17.04 -9.59 -5.53
CA VAL A 42 -17.25 -9.65 -4.08
C VAL A 42 -15.98 -10.20 -3.45
N GLU A 43 -15.37 -9.36 -2.62
CA GLU A 43 -14.14 -9.69 -1.91
C GLU A 43 -14.38 -9.66 -0.41
N PRO A 44 -13.54 -10.38 0.37
CA PRO A 44 -13.56 -10.23 1.82
C PRO A 44 -13.34 -8.77 2.23
N LYS A 45 -13.73 -8.44 3.45
CA LYS A 45 -13.45 -7.12 4.04
C LYS A 45 -11.97 -6.80 3.90
N ARG A 46 -11.66 -5.53 3.65
CA ARG A 46 -10.30 -5.10 3.28
C ARG A 46 -9.23 -5.51 4.29
N HIS A 47 -9.54 -5.47 5.58
CA HIS A 47 -8.60 -5.86 6.64
C HIS A 47 -8.32 -7.37 6.70
N GLY A 48 -9.18 -8.20 6.11
CA GLY A 48 -8.95 -9.64 5.97
C GLY A 48 -8.10 -10.03 4.75
N ILE A 49 -7.66 -9.06 3.94
CA ILE A 49 -6.86 -9.33 2.75
C ILE A 49 -5.38 -9.48 3.13
N SER A 50 -4.84 -10.68 2.93
CA SER A 50 -3.41 -10.96 3.12
C SER A 50 -2.57 -10.56 1.89
N HIS A 51 -1.25 -10.45 2.07
CA HIS A 51 -0.35 -10.22 0.94
C HIS A 51 -0.28 -11.41 -0.01
N GLU A 52 -0.21 -11.12 -1.31
CA GLU A 52 0.06 -12.10 -2.34
C GLU A 52 1.46 -12.70 -2.20
N SER A 53 1.65 -13.94 -2.65
CA SER A 53 2.91 -14.67 -2.46
C SER A 53 4.16 -14.01 -3.05
N GLY A 54 4.01 -13.08 -4.00
CA GLY A 54 5.10 -12.31 -4.62
C GLY A 54 5.24 -10.88 -4.11
N CYS A 55 4.44 -10.45 -3.13
CA CYS A 55 4.50 -9.10 -2.59
C CYS A 55 5.77 -8.88 -1.77
N TYR A 56 6.41 -7.72 -1.94
CA TYR A 56 7.59 -7.33 -1.15
C TYR A 56 7.33 -7.30 0.36
N TYR A 57 6.11 -6.90 0.76
CA TYR A 57 5.70 -6.80 2.16
C TYR A 57 5.26 -8.14 2.76
N LYS A 58 5.23 -9.21 1.97
CA LYS A 58 4.92 -10.55 2.50
C LYS A 58 6.15 -11.12 3.19
N SER A 59 6.02 -11.40 4.47
CA SER A 59 7.09 -12.05 5.22
C SER A 59 7.17 -13.55 4.86
N THR A 60 8.35 -14.02 4.46
CA THR A 60 8.64 -15.46 4.32
C THR A 60 9.41 -16.01 5.53
N GLN A 61 9.79 -15.14 6.48
CA GLN A 61 10.61 -15.50 7.63
C GLN A 61 9.74 -15.51 8.88
N SER A 62 9.83 -16.56 9.69
CA SER A 62 9.01 -16.71 10.91
C SER A 62 9.30 -15.69 12.01
N LEU A 63 10.34 -14.86 11.84
CA LEU A 63 10.71 -13.79 12.78
C LEU A 63 10.34 -12.40 12.26
N LEU A 64 10.01 -12.29 10.96
CA LEU A 64 9.67 -11.01 10.36
C LEU A 64 8.15 -10.84 10.35
N TRP A 65 7.75 -9.70 10.88
CA TRP A 65 6.37 -9.26 10.98
C TRP A 65 5.82 -8.92 9.60
N GLU A 66 4.53 -9.14 9.40
CA GLU A 66 3.86 -8.87 8.13
C GLU A 66 2.91 -7.69 8.28
N ALA A 67 3.37 -6.51 7.86
CA ALA A 67 2.56 -5.28 7.88
C ALA A 67 1.22 -5.51 7.15
N PRO A 68 0.06 -5.17 7.73
CA PRO A 68 -1.24 -5.45 7.11
C PRO A 68 -1.41 -4.69 5.79
N ALA A 69 -1.79 -5.40 4.73
CA ALA A 69 -1.90 -4.82 3.38
C ALA A 69 -2.84 -3.60 3.31
N PHE A 70 -3.89 -3.57 4.15
CA PHE A 70 -4.88 -2.49 4.16
C PHE A 70 -4.36 -1.17 4.76
N LEU A 71 -3.30 -1.23 5.58
CA LEU A 71 -2.63 -0.07 6.19
C LEU A 71 -1.48 0.46 5.32
N LEU A 72 -0.97 -0.34 4.38
CA LEU A 72 0.09 0.04 3.46
C LEU A 72 -0.43 0.89 2.29
N LYS A 73 -1.18 1.94 2.62
CA LYS A 73 -1.65 2.95 1.69
C LYS A 73 -1.73 4.31 2.36
N ASN A 74 -1.52 5.30 1.53
CA ASN A 74 -1.81 6.68 1.82
C ASN A 74 -3.05 7.11 1.02
N VAL A 75 -3.82 8.03 1.58
CA VAL A 75 -5.03 8.58 0.97
C VAL A 75 -4.96 10.10 1.02
N MET A 76 -4.74 10.69 -0.14
CA MET A 76 -4.80 12.13 -0.33
C MET A 76 -6.22 12.51 -0.76
N ILE A 77 -6.80 13.46 -0.02
CA ILE A 77 -8.12 13.99 -0.29
C ILE A 77 -7.93 15.33 -0.98
N CYS A 78 -8.17 15.36 -2.29
CA CYS A 78 -8.14 16.60 -3.04
C CYS A 78 -9.49 17.29 -2.91
N GLU A 79 -9.53 18.59 -2.65
CA GLU A 79 -10.80 19.32 -2.48
C GLU A 79 -11.32 19.95 -3.77
N ASN A 80 -10.43 20.26 -4.71
CA ASN A 80 -10.75 21.04 -5.91
C ASN A 80 -10.27 20.35 -7.19
N PRO A 81 -11.07 19.45 -7.80
CA PRO A 81 -12.36 18.94 -7.33
C PRO A 81 -12.21 17.88 -6.23
N TYR A 82 -13.26 17.70 -5.43
CA TYR A 82 -13.32 16.62 -4.44
C TYR A 82 -13.05 15.26 -5.10
N ARG A 83 -11.91 14.64 -4.76
CA ARG A 83 -11.53 13.29 -5.22
C ARG A 83 -10.66 12.59 -4.17
N LEU A 84 -10.68 11.27 -4.21
CA LEU A 84 -9.77 10.44 -3.40
C LEU A 84 -8.64 9.95 -4.30
N VAL A 85 -7.41 10.29 -3.93
CA VAL A 85 -6.20 9.78 -4.56
C VAL A 85 -5.54 8.84 -3.57
N THR A 86 -5.27 7.60 -3.98
CA THR A 86 -4.65 6.61 -3.10
C THR A 86 -3.26 6.28 -3.62
N GLU A 87 -2.28 6.30 -2.72
CA GLU A 87 -0.89 5.93 -2.99
C GLU A 87 -0.55 4.67 -2.17
N PRO A 88 -0.74 3.48 -2.74
CA PRO A 88 -0.47 2.24 -2.03
C PRO A 88 1.01 1.87 -2.13
N ALA A 89 1.57 1.35 -1.03
CA ALA A 89 2.88 0.70 -1.05
C ALA A 89 2.84 -0.65 -1.78
N CYS A 90 1.68 -1.29 -1.82
CA CYS A 90 1.48 -2.55 -2.52
C CYS A 90 0.07 -2.69 -3.11
N ASP A 91 -0.07 -3.55 -4.11
CA ASP A 91 -1.33 -3.77 -4.80
C ASP A 91 -2.22 -4.84 -4.13
N CYS A 92 -1.75 -5.49 -3.06
CA CYS A 92 -2.46 -6.63 -2.46
C CYS A 92 -3.85 -6.27 -1.92
N ALA A 93 -4.00 -5.08 -1.34
CA ALA A 93 -5.28 -4.59 -0.83
C ALA A 93 -6.12 -3.83 -1.87
N LYS A 94 -5.71 -3.82 -3.15
CA LYS A 94 -6.54 -3.30 -4.24
C LYS A 94 -7.60 -4.32 -4.60
N ARG A 95 -8.82 -3.83 -4.81
CA ARG A 95 -9.90 -4.68 -5.31
C ARG A 95 -9.58 -5.17 -6.72
N LYS A 96 -9.71 -6.46 -6.94
CA LYS A 96 -9.46 -7.12 -8.23
C LYS A 96 -10.70 -7.01 -9.12
N CYS A 97 -10.49 -7.21 -10.42
CA CYS A 97 -11.56 -7.34 -11.41
C CYS A 97 -12.52 -6.13 -11.55
N VAL A 98 -12.22 -4.97 -10.94
CA VAL A 98 -13.05 -3.75 -11.04
C VAL A 98 -13.19 -3.28 -12.51
N ASN A 99 -12.22 -3.60 -13.35
CA ASN A 99 -12.28 -3.37 -14.80
C ASN A 99 -13.49 -4.01 -15.48
N LEU A 100 -14.12 -5.02 -14.86
CA LEU A 100 -15.37 -5.61 -15.35
C LEU A 100 -16.49 -4.56 -15.45
N LEU A 101 -16.50 -3.57 -14.56
CA LEU A 101 -17.44 -2.45 -14.58
C LEU A 101 -17.20 -1.50 -15.77
N LEU A 102 -16.09 -1.63 -16.51
CA LEU A 102 -15.74 -0.78 -17.64
C LEU A 102 -15.93 -1.47 -19.00
N VAL A 103 -16.29 -2.77 -19.02
CA VAL A 103 -16.31 -3.57 -20.26
C VAL A 103 -17.38 -3.09 -21.25
N ASN A 104 -18.65 -3.02 -20.81
CA ASN A 104 -19.75 -2.47 -21.61
C ASN A 104 -20.91 -2.02 -20.73
N ARG A 105 -21.88 -1.29 -21.31
CA ARG A 105 -23.01 -0.71 -20.57
C ARG A 105 -23.92 -1.75 -19.92
N GLN A 106 -24.17 -2.88 -20.58
CA GLN A 106 -25.02 -3.92 -20.01
C GLN A 106 -24.31 -4.56 -18.81
N ILE A 107 -23.09 -5.07 -19.00
CA ILE A 107 -22.25 -5.65 -17.93
C ILE A 107 -22.11 -4.66 -16.77
N HIS A 108 -21.88 -3.37 -17.04
CA HIS A 108 -21.85 -2.35 -15.99
C HIS A 108 -23.15 -2.31 -15.18
N ALA A 109 -24.30 -2.24 -15.85
CA ALA A 109 -25.60 -2.20 -15.17
C ALA A 109 -25.88 -3.47 -14.35
N GLU A 110 -25.46 -4.64 -14.84
CA GLU A 110 -25.64 -5.91 -14.13
C GLU A 110 -24.67 -6.05 -12.94
N ALA A 111 -23.38 -5.85 -13.19
CA ALA A 111 -22.30 -6.10 -12.25
C ALA A 111 -22.18 -5.00 -11.17
N ALA A 112 -22.52 -3.76 -11.47
CA ALA A 112 -22.49 -2.68 -10.49
C ALA A 112 -23.48 -2.95 -9.33
N LEU A 113 -24.65 -3.54 -9.62
CA LEU A 113 -25.62 -3.93 -8.59
C LEU A 113 -25.00 -4.91 -7.60
N VAL A 114 -24.33 -5.94 -8.10
CA VAL A 114 -23.64 -6.94 -7.26
C VAL A 114 -22.49 -6.28 -6.50
N PHE A 115 -21.64 -5.50 -7.18
CA PHE A 115 -20.48 -4.86 -6.59
C PHE A 115 -20.86 -3.94 -5.42
N TRP A 116 -21.80 -3.02 -5.60
CA TRP A 116 -22.14 -2.04 -4.56
C TRP A 116 -22.97 -2.64 -3.42
N SER A 117 -23.78 -3.68 -3.66
CA SER A 117 -24.67 -4.26 -2.62
C SER A 117 -24.11 -5.41 -1.81
N ARG A 118 -23.08 -6.09 -2.30
CA ARG A 118 -22.51 -7.28 -1.62
C ARG A 118 -21.13 -7.04 -1.01
N ASN A 119 -20.52 -5.89 -1.24
CA ASN A 119 -19.22 -5.56 -0.67
C ASN A 119 -19.33 -4.66 0.56
N THR A 120 -18.45 -4.90 1.53
CA THR A 120 -18.16 -3.96 2.60
C THR A 120 -17.15 -2.91 2.13
N PHE A 121 -17.51 -1.63 2.20
CA PHE A 121 -16.60 -0.53 1.82
C PHE A 121 -15.82 -0.04 3.04
N CYS A 122 -14.51 -0.29 3.05
CA CYS A 122 -13.62 0.05 4.16
C CYS A 122 -12.85 1.35 3.89
N PHE A 123 -12.90 2.27 4.85
CA PHE A 123 -12.26 3.59 4.85
C PHE A 123 -11.37 3.75 6.09
N LEU A 124 -10.28 4.51 5.99
CA LEU A 124 -9.41 4.83 7.13
C LEU A 124 -9.89 6.08 7.87
N SER A 125 -10.63 6.97 7.21
CA SER A 125 -11.23 8.15 7.84
C SER A 125 -12.72 8.31 7.54
N ALA A 126 -13.41 9.05 8.39
CA ALA A 126 -14.77 9.48 8.13
C ALA A 126 -14.85 10.52 7.00
N PHE A 127 -13.78 11.30 6.79
CA PHE A 127 -13.71 12.25 5.67
C PHE A 127 -13.64 11.54 4.31
N GLU A 128 -12.94 10.39 4.23
CA GLU A 128 -12.98 9.54 3.03
C GLU A 128 -14.42 9.10 2.71
N VAL A 129 -15.23 8.77 3.71
CA VAL A 129 -16.63 8.37 3.52
C VAL A 129 -17.44 9.53 2.92
N ILE A 130 -17.28 10.74 3.46
CA ILE A 130 -17.95 11.94 2.94
C ILE A 130 -17.61 12.13 1.46
N VAL A 131 -16.32 12.17 1.12
CA VAL A 131 -15.87 12.39 -0.26
C VAL A 131 -16.31 11.25 -1.18
N ALA A 132 -16.14 10.00 -0.74
CA ALA A 132 -16.53 8.84 -1.51
C ALA A 132 -18.02 8.85 -1.85
N LEU A 133 -18.90 9.04 -0.86
CA LEU A 133 -20.34 8.88 -1.05
C LEU A 133 -21.01 10.14 -1.61
N ARG A 134 -20.58 11.33 -1.17
CA ARG A 134 -21.21 12.60 -1.57
C ARG A 134 -20.69 13.13 -2.91
N HIS A 135 -19.40 12.95 -3.19
CA HIS A 135 -18.76 13.59 -4.35
C HIS A 135 -18.37 12.59 -5.44
N ASN A 136 -17.81 11.42 -5.10
CA ASN A 136 -17.32 10.47 -6.09
C ASN A 136 -18.39 9.47 -6.55
N LEU A 137 -19.21 8.97 -5.63
CA LEU A 137 -20.22 7.96 -5.92
C LEU A 137 -21.44 8.59 -6.59
N ARG A 138 -21.77 8.07 -7.77
CA ARG A 138 -22.99 8.44 -8.50
C ARG A 138 -24.23 8.19 -7.63
N HIS A 139 -25.17 9.12 -7.69
CA HIS A 139 -26.41 9.08 -6.89
C HIS A 139 -27.14 7.73 -6.99
N GLN A 140 -27.20 7.14 -8.18
CA GLN A 140 -27.87 5.86 -8.45
C GLN A 140 -27.30 4.66 -7.67
N TYR A 141 -26.05 4.73 -7.21
CA TYR A 141 -25.38 3.64 -6.49
C TYR A 141 -25.34 3.85 -4.98
N ARG A 142 -25.65 5.04 -4.47
CA ARG A 142 -25.59 5.35 -3.04
C ARG A 142 -26.50 4.45 -2.21
N ASN A 143 -27.68 4.14 -2.73
CA ASN A 143 -28.66 3.28 -2.07
C ASN A 143 -28.36 1.80 -2.26
N LEU A 144 -27.34 1.43 -3.02
CA LEU A 144 -26.90 0.05 -3.12
C LEU A 144 -25.88 -0.29 -2.06
N VAL A 145 -25.14 0.69 -1.53
CA VAL A 145 -24.15 0.47 -0.48
C VAL A 145 -24.85 -0.03 0.79
N THR A 146 -24.58 -1.28 1.16
CA THR A 146 -25.20 -1.98 2.30
C THR A 146 -24.33 -1.98 3.54
N GLU A 147 -23.01 -1.99 3.38
CA GLU A 147 -22.06 -2.08 4.49
C GLU A 147 -20.89 -1.11 4.35
N ILE A 148 -20.61 -0.37 5.42
CA ILE A 148 -19.46 0.54 5.53
C ILE A 148 -18.66 0.17 6.77
N CYS A 149 -17.35 0.25 6.65
CA CYS A 149 -16.40 0.07 7.75
C CYS A 149 -15.45 1.27 7.81
N VAL A 150 -15.41 1.97 8.94
CA VAL A 150 -14.51 3.10 9.17
C VAL A 150 -13.52 2.72 10.26
N MET A 151 -12.27 2.52 9.87
CA MET A 151 -11.18 2.07 10.74
C MET A 151 -10.25 3.24 11.07
N SER A 152 -10.81 4.28 11.70
CA SER A 152 -10.04 5.45 12.14
C SER A 152 -9.56 5.26 13.57
N PRO A 153 -8.24 5.33 13.84
CA PRO A 153 -7.69 5.30 15.19
C PRO A 153 -7.73 6.69 15.86
N ALA A 154 -7.85 7.75 15.06
CA ALA A 154 -7.59 9.10 15.49
C ALA A 154 -8.88 9.77 16.02
N ASP A 155 -8.74 10.50 17.12
CA ASP A 155 -9.85 11.21 17.76
C ASP A 155 -10.45 12.30 16.87
N ASN A 156 -9.62 12.89 16.01
CA ASN A 156 -10.03 13.87 14.99
C ASN A 156 -10.68 13.21 13.75
N GLY A 157 -10.71 11.87 13.69
CA GLY A 157 -11.26 11.08 12.60
C GLY A 157 -10.37 10.93 11.37
N ALA A 158 -9.16 11.51 11.36
CA ALA A 158 -8.21 11.44 10.25
C ALA A 158 -6.82 10.93 10.73
N PRO A 159 -6.48 9.66 10.48
CA PRO A 159 -5.14 9.15 10.80
C PRO A 159 -4.08 9.77 9.89
N LEU A 160 -2.80 9.69 10.29
CA LEU A 160 -1.62 10.09 9.48
C LEU A 160 -1.62 9.59 8.01
N HIS A 161 -2.30 8.49 7.71
CA HIS A 161 -2.44 7.97 6.34
C HIS A 161 -3.39 8.78 5.46
N VAL A 162 -4.11 9.74 6.04
CA VAL A 162 -5.16 10.51 5.36
C VAL A 162 -4.89 11.99 5.55
N TRP A 163 -4.59 12.68 4.46
CA TRP A 163 -4.31 14.11 4.48
C TRP A 163 -5.01 14.85 3.33
N LEU A 164 -5.10 16.17 3.45
CA LEU A 164 -5.66 17.04 2.43
C LEU A 164 -4.57 17.49 1.45
N ASP A 165 -4.93 17.76 0.19
CA ASP A 165 -3.99 18.29 -0.82
C ASP A 165 -3.67 19.79 -0.63
N ARG A 166 -3.57 20.25 0.62
CA ARG A 166 -3.26 21.63 0.96
C ARG A 166 -1.79 21.75 1.37
N PRO A 167 -1.11 22.86 1.04
CA PRO A 167 0.22 23.14 1.56
C PRO A 167 0.11 23.84 2.92
N GLY A 168 0.21 23.12 4.05
CA GLY A 168 0.23 23.78 5.37
C GLY A 168 0.69 22.91 6.54
N PRO A 169 1.48 23.40 7.51
CA PRO A 169 1.89 22.61 8.68
C PRO A 169 0.75 22.25 9.65
N GLU A 170 -0.49 22.71 9.41
CA GLU A 170 -1.72 22.37 10.16
C GLU A 170 -2.64 21.40 9.39
N ASP A 171 -2.09 20.57 8.51
CA ASP A 171 -2.81 19.66 7.58
C ASP A 171 -3.59 18.49 8.24
N ALA A 172 -3.84 18.53 9.55
CA ALA A 172 -4.74 17.57 10.20
C ALA A 172 -6.15 17.76 9.62
N CYS A 173 -6.64 16.80 8.84
CA CYS A 173 -7.97 16.85 8.23
C CYS A 173 -9.05 16.74 9.33
N PRO A 174 -9.65 17.83 9.83
CA PRO A 174 -10.64 17.70 10.88
C PRO A 174 -11.89 17.09 10.26
N THR A 175 -12.34 15.96 10.79
CA THR A 175 -13.56 15.35 10.27
C THR A 175 -14.76 16.25 10.60
N ASP A 176 -15.48 16.70 9.57
CA ASP A 176 -16.81 17.30 9.72
C ASP A 176 -17.80 16.21 10.12
N TRP A 177 -17.85 15.92 11.42
CA TRP A 177 -18.73 14.90 11.99
C TRP A 177 -20.22 15.14 11.69
N PRO A 178 -20.76 16.37 11.80
CA PRO A 178 -22.11 16.66 11.33
C PRO A 178 -22.36 16.20 9.89
N LEU A 179 -21.43 16.50 8.97
CA LEU A 179 -21.54 16.10 7.58
C LEU A 179 -21.39 14.59 7.39
N PHE A 180 -20.52 13.93 8.14
CA PHE A 180 -20.37 12.47 8.13
C PHE A 180 -21.70 11.80 8.50
N TRP A 181 -22.28 12.14 9.66
CA TRP A 181 -23.55 11.55 10.11
C TRP A 181 -24.72 11.88 9.17
N HIS A 182 -24.73 13.08 8.59
CA HIS A 182 -25.68 13.44 7.54
C HIS A 182 -25.53 12.55 6.30
N THR A 183 -24.29 12.29 5.87
CA THR A 183 -23.98 11.42 4.72
C THR A 183 -24.44 9.99 4.97
N ILE A 184 -24.14 9.42 6.14
CA ILE A 184 -24.61 8.10 6.57
C ILE A 184 -26.14 8.05 6.59
N SER A 185 -26.79 9.06 7.17
CA SER A 185 -28.25 9.14 7.26
C SER A 185 -28.93 9.08 5.88
N ASN A 186 -28.30 9.67 4.86
CA ASN A 186 -28.82 9.73 3.49
C ASN A 186 -28.56 8.45 2.66
N CYS A 187 -27.75 7.50 3.15
CA CYS A 187 -27.49 6.25 2.45
C CYS A 187 -28.57 5.23 2.76
N ALA A 188 -29.73 5.30 2.09
CA ALA A 188 -30.93 4.49 2.43
C ALA A 188 -30.67 2.97 2.43
N GLY A 189 -29.76 2.51 1.59
CA GLY A 189 -29.37 1.09 1.50
C GLY A 189 -28.51 0.57 2.64
N LEU A 190 -27.90 1.47 3.43
CA LEU A 190 -26.95 1.08 4.47
C LEU A 190 -27.66 0.31 5.59
N ARG A 191 -27.22 -0.92 5.81
CA ARG A 191 -27.71 -1.87 6.82
C ARG A 191 -26.73 -2.08 7.95
N LYS A 192 -25.43 -2.02 7.66
CA LYS A 192 -24.38 -2.26 8.64
C LYS A 192 -23.32 -1.16 8.60
N LEU A 193 -22.98 -0.64 9.77
CA LEU A 193 -21.94 0.37 9.95
C LEU A 193 -20.95 -0.10 11.03
N GLN A 194 -19.72 -0.40 10.62
CA GLN A 194 -18.59 -0.66 11.51
C GLN A 194 -17.86 0.65 11.80
N ILE A 195 -17.76 1.04 13.07
CA ILE A 195 -17.12 2.29 13.51
C ILE A 195 -16.40 2.11 14.85
N SER A 196 -15.44 3.00 15.11
CA SER A 196 -14.78 3.08 16.41
C SER A 196 -15.71 3.68 17.48
N PRO A 197 -15.70 3.16 18.72
CA PRO A 197 -16.38 3.80 19.85
C PRO A 197 -15.97 5.27 20.06
N ARG A 198 -14.73 5.65 19.67
CA ARG A 198 -14.24 7.05 19.70
C ARG A 198 -15.11 8.00 18.88
N MET A 199 -15.62 7.53 17.74
CA MET A 199 -16.48 8.32 16.87
C MET A 199 -17.84 8.63 17.52
N ILE A 200 -18.35 7.69 18.33
CA ILE A 200 -19.59 7.87 19.09
C ILE A 200 -19.32 8.84 20.24
N TRP A 201 -18.27 8.61 21.03
CA TRP A 201 -17.93 9.44 22.19
C TRP A 201 -17.80 10.92 21.82
N ALA A 202 -17.09 11.23 20.73
CA ALA A 202 -16.89 12.60 20.28
C ALA A 202 -18.18 13.31 19.82
N ASN A 203 -19.24 12.56 19.45
CA ASN A 203 -20.43 13.12 18.78
C ASN A 203 -21.74 12.41 19.18
N ALA A 204 -21.87 11.99 20.44
CA ALA A 204 -22.93 11.08 20.88
C ALA A 204 -24.34 11.60 20.56
N GLU A 205 -24.59 12.91 20.69
CA GLU A 205 -25.87 13.53 20.31
C GLU A 205 -26.24 13.35 18.84
N ARG A 206 -25.29 13.59 17.94
CA ARG A 206 -25.51 13.44 16.49
C ARG A 206 -25.67 11.98 16.12
N PHE A 207 -24.88 11.11 16.74
CA PHE A 207 -25.00 9.67 16.58
C PHE A 207 -26.39 9.17 17.00
N ALA A 208 -26.86 9.52 18.20
CA ALA A 208 -28.17 9.12 18.71
C ALA A 208 -29.32 9.58 17.78
N ARG A 209 -29.28 10.84 17.32
CA ARG A 209 -30.26 11.34 16.32
C ARG A 209 -30.24 10.54 15.02
N MET A 210 -29.04 10.20 14.53
CA MET A 210 -28.87 9.40 13.30
C MET A 210 -29.38 7.97 13.49
N ALA A 211 -29.03 7.32 14.61
CA ALA A 211 -29.47 5.99 14.96
C ALA A 211 -31.00 5.91 15.08
N ARG A 212 -31.64 6.88 15.73
CA ARG A 212 -33.12 6.99 15.79
C ARG A 212 -33.76 7.10 14.42
N LYS A 213 -33.18 7.91 13.54
CA LYS A 213 -33.65 8.08 12.16
C LYS A 213 -33.44 6.80 11.33
N ARG A 214 -32.46 5.97 11.69
CA ARG A 214 -32.04 4.77 10.96
C ARG A 214 -32.16 3.51 11.83
N ARG A 215 -33.37 3.23 12.34
CA ARG A 215 -33.63 2.09 13.25
C ARG A 215 -33.23 0.70 12.70
N MET A 216 -33.17 0.56 11.38
CA MET A 216 -32.77 -0.68 10.70
C MET A 216 -31.25 -0.77 10.47
N LEU A 217 -30.48 0.26 10.82
CA LEU A 217 -29.03 0.26 10.74
C LEU A 217 -28.46 -0.44 11.97
N GLU A 218 -27.66 -1.46 11.71
CA GLU A 218 -26.90 -2.18 12.73
C GLU A 218 -25.50 -1.57 12.86
N PHE A 219 -25.07 -1.38 14.09
CA PHE A 219 -23.77 -0.82 14.43
C PHE A 219 -22.87 -1.92 14.98
N GLU A 220 -21.71 -2.11 14.38
CA GLU A 220 -20.67 -2.98 14.93
C GLU A 220 -19.58 -2.08 15.48
N LEU A 221 -19.38 -2.11 16.79
CA LEU A 221 -18.35 -1.28 17.42
C LEU A 221 -17.03 -2.04 17.38
N VAL A 222 -16.04 -1.43 16.72
CA VAL A 222 -14.74 -2.05 16.47
C VAL A 222 -13.63 -1.09 16.83
N THR A 223 -12.76 -1.50 17.75
CA THR A 223 -11.54 -0.74 18.10
C THR A 223 -10.34 -1.38 17.43
N LEU A 224 -9.58 -0.61 16.65
CA LEU A 224 -8.34 -1.08 16.04
C LEU A 224 -7.13 -0.36 16.67
N LEU A 225 -6.38 -1.06 17.51
CA LEU A 225 -5.29 -0.54 18.32
C LEU A 225 -3.93 -0.87 17.70
N PRO A 226 -3.05 0.12 17.43
CA PRO A 226 -1.65 -0.15 17.13
C PRO A 226 -0.87 -0.33 18.45
N LEU A 227 -0.28 -1.50 18.65
CA LEU A 227 0.57 -1.80 19.79
C LEU A 227 2.03 -1.85 19.36
N TYR A 228 2.74 -0.76 19.66
CA TYR A 228 4.18 -0.64 19.42
C TYR A 228 4.95 -1.33 20.53
N ASN A 229 6.02 -2.03 20.14
CA ASN A 229 6.90 -2.68 21.09
C ASN A 229 7.62 -1.70 22.04
N ARG A 230 7.94 -0.47 21.59
CA ARG A 230 8.79 0.49 22.34
C ARG A 230 8.11 1.80 22.76
N SER A 231 6.80 1.94 22.57
CA SER A 231 6.06 3.16 22.96
C SER A 231 4.88 2.82 23.85
N LEU A 232 4.74 3.57 24.96
CA LEU A 232 3.62 3.47 25.90
C LEU A 232 2.32 4.05 25.32
N GLU A 233 2.41 5.02 24.41
CA GLU A 233 1.24 5.67 23.85
C GLU A 233 0.99 5.21 22.41
N PRO A 234 -0.28 4.91 22.06
CA PRO A 234 -0.68 4.72 20.67
C PRO A 234 -0.59 6.08 19.97
N VAL A 235 0.60 6.38 19.44
CA VAL A 235 0.74 7.31 18.32
C VAL A 235 -0.02 6.64 17.16
N GLU A 236 -0.79 7.41 16.41
CA GLU A 236 -1.65 6.97 15.30
C GLU A 236 -1.00 5.90 14.38
N TYR A 237 -1.76 5.28 13.47
CA TYR A 237 -1.16 4.32 12.54
C TYR A 237 0.06 4.93 11.81
N PRO A 238 1.19 4.21 11.72
CA PRO A 238 2.38 4.75 11.08
C PRO A 238 2.09 5.03 9.62
N SER A 239 2.47 6.20 9.09
CA SER A 239 2.29 6.47 7.66
C SER A 239 3.00 5.41 6.80
N CYS A 240 2.56 5.26 5.55
CA CYS A 240 3.21 4.34 4.62
C CYS A 240 4.69 4.69 4.38
N GLU A 241 5.06 5.97 4.55
CA GLU A 241 6.45 6.44 4.44
C GLU A 241 7.31 5.91 5.60
N CYS A 242 6.71 5.73 6.78
CA CYS A 242 7.32 5.10 7.94
C CYS A 242 7.13 3.57 7.93
N SER A 243 7.32 2.92 6.76
CA SER A 243 7.05 1.49 6.59
C SER A 243 7.74 0.58 7.62
N MET A 244 8.90 0.98 8.13
CA MET A 244 9.64 0.31 9.22
C MET A 244 8.84 0.17 10.51
N MET A 245 8.01 1.16 10.85
CA MET A 245 7.18 1.11 12.05
C MET A 245 6.12 0.01 11.95
N HIS A 246 5.55 -0.25 10.77
CA HIS A 246 4.59 -1.34 10.59
C HIS A 246 5.20 -2.73 10.88
N TYR A 247 6.52 -2.91 10.72
CA TYR A 247 7.22 -4.14 11.06
C TYR A 247 7.46 -4.32 12.57
N CYS A 248 7.12 -3.32 13.37
CA CYS A 248 7.30 -3.32 14.83
C CYS A 248 5.98 -3.14 15.60
N THR A 249 4.84 -3.33 14.93
CA THR A 249 3.51 -3.06 15.46
C THR A 249 2.59 -4.27 15.32
N ILE A 250 1.99 -4.70 16.44
CA ILE A 250 0.78 -5.55 16.41
C ILE A 250 -0.41 -4.63 16.18
N TYR A 251 -1.27 -4.97 15.24
CA TYR A 251 -2.57 -4.32 15.15
C TYR A 251 -3.63 -5.22 15.76
N VAL A 252 -4.37 -4.70 16.73
CA VAL A 252 -5.39 -5.44 17.47
C VAL A 252 -6.76 -4.89 17.11
N GLU A 253 -7.55 -5.68 16.41
CA GLU A 253 -8.97 -5.42 16.19
C GLU A 253 -9.78 -6.08 17.30
N LEU A 254 -10.54 -5.28 18.01
CA LEU A 254 -11.45 -5.70 19.06
C LEU A 254 -12.88 -5.42 18.61
N SER A 255 -13.67 -6.48 18.44
CA SER A 255 -15.10 -6.38 18.18
C SER A 255 -15.87 -6.42 19.50
N HIS A 256 -16.53 -5.32 19.82
CA HIS A 256 -17.35 -5.15 21.04
C HIS A 256 -18.78 -5.66 20.88
N GLY A 257 -19.16 -6.05 19.66
CA GLY A 257 -20.46 -6.64 19.37
C GLY A 257 -21.33 -5.80 18.44
N MET A 258 -22.56 -6.28 18.26
CA MET A 258 -23.56 -5.72 17.35
C MET A 258 -24.65 -5.02 18.15
N TYR A 259 -24.95 -3.77 17.80
CA TYR A 259 -25.95 -2.94 18.44
C TYR A 259 -27.01 -2.53 17.42
N SER A 260 -28.27 -2.53 17.82
CA SER A 260 -29.36 -2.02 16.98
C SER A 260 -30.49 -1.47 17.86
N LEU A 261 -31.18 -0.44 17.37
CA LEU A 261 -32.39 0.09 18.02
C LEU A 261 -33.66 -0.69 17.60
N LYS A 262 -33.51 -1.86 16.98
CA LYS A 262 -34.63 -2.64 16.47
C LYS A 262 -35.42 -3.21 17.65
N GLY A 263 -36.63 -2.71 17.86
CA GLY A 263 -37.55 -3.22 18.87
C GLY A 263 -37.77 -2.32 20.09
N GLN A 264 -37.12 -1.15 20.17
CA GLN A 264 -37.49 -0.13 21.16
C GLN A 264 -38.70 0.66 20.65
N GLU A 265 -39.84 0.55 21.34
CA GLU A 265 -41.02 1.40 21.17
C GLU A 265 -40.72 2.81 21.71
N LEU A 266 -39.98 3.62 20.94
CA LEU A 266 -39.70 5.01 21.32
C LEU A 266 -40.93 5.89 21.07
N VAL A 267 -41.36 6.60 22.12
CA VAL A 267 -42.40 7.63 22.03
C VAL A 267 -41.81 8.86 21.34
N PRO A 268 -42.43 9.40 20.27
CA PRO A 268 -41.74 10.32 19.35
C PRO A 268 -41.33 11.70 19.90
N ASP A 269 -41.74 12.10 21.11
CA ASP A 269 -41.69 13.50 21.56
C ASP A 269 -41.19 13.73 23.01
N SER A 270 -40.61 12.72 23.68
CA SER A 270 -40.10 12.90 25.04
C SER A 270 -38.63 13.30 25.08
N ASP A 271 -38.17 13.84 26.23
CA ASP A 271 -36.78 14.14 26.60
C ASP A 271 -35.80 12.93 26.52
N GLU A 272 -36.23 11.81 25.95
CA GLU A 272 -35.46 10.57 25.79
C GLU A 272 -34.17 10.75 24.99
N LEU A 273 -33.99 11.82 24.19
CA LEU A 273 -32.73 12.00 23.46
C LEU A 273 -31.53 12.10 24.42
N GLY A 274 -31.72 12.74 25.58
CA GLY A 274 -30.67 12.82 26.60
C GLY A 274 -30.31 11.44 27.17
N ALA A 275 -31.31 10.56 27.33
CA ALA A 275 -31.10 9.19 27.79
C ALA A 275 -30.31 8.37 26.75
N ASP A 276 -30.73 8.37 25.48
CA ASP A 276 -29.99 7.66 24.42
C ASP A 276 -28.53 8.14 24.33
N VAL A 277 -28.30 9.45 24.41
CA VAL A 277 -26.95 10.01 24.34
C VAL A 277 -26.09 9.48 25.47
N LYS A 278 -26.64 9.44 26.68
CA LYS A 278 -25.96 8.89 27.84
C LYS A 278 -25.67 7.39 27.65
N ASP A 279 -26.66 6.60 27.22
CA ASP A 279 -26.49 5.16 27.00
C ASP A 279 -25.39 4.84 25.97
N TRP A 280 -25.32 5.62 24.89
CA TRP A 280 -24.27 5.46 23.87
C TRP A 280 -22.90 5.92 24.36
N MET A 281 -22.84 6.95 25.20
CA MET A 281 -21.59 7.34 25.85
C MET A 281 -21.11 6.27 26.82
N ASP A 282 -22.00 5.73 27.66
CA ASP A 282 -21.70 4.67 28.61
C ASP A 282 -21.20 3.42 27.86
N THR A 283 -21.89 3.02 26.78
CA THR A 283 -21.45 1.94 25.88
C THR A 283 -20.05 2.19 25.30
N ALA A 284 -19.79 3.40 24.80
CA ALA A 284 -18.47 3.74 24.26
C ALA A 284 -17.37 3.74 25.35
N SER A 285 -17.69 4.19 26.56
CA SER A 285 -16.80 4.12 27.73
C SER A 285 -16.44 2.69 28.09
N GLU A 286 -17.43 1.79 28.13
CA GLU A 286 -17.20 0.36 28.37
C GLU A 286 -16.27 -0.23 27.32
N CYS A 287 -16.49 0.08 26.04
CA CYS A 287 -15.62 -0.35 24.94
C CYS A 287 -14.17 0.15 25.13
N PHE A 288 -13.96 1.38 25.63
CA PHE A 288 -12.60 1.87 25.91
C PHE A 288 -11.93 1.13 27.06
N ASN A 289 -12.68 0.82 28.11
CA ASN A 289 -12.15 0.05 29.24
C ASN A 289 -11.73 -1.36 28.77
N GLU A 290 -12.57 -2.04 27.99
CA GLU A 290 -12.26 -3.33 27.38
C GLU A 290 -11.02 -3.25 26.47
N ALA A 291 -10.94 -2.23 25.61
CA ALA A 291 -9.79 -1.99 24.74
C ALA A 291 -8.49 -1.77 25.54
N ASN A 292 -8.56 -1.03 26.65
CA ASN A 292 -7.42 -0.80 27.53
C ASN A 292 -6.99 -2.09 28.26
N GLU A 293 -7.93 -2.90 28.73
CA GLU A 293 -7.64 -4.20 29.34
C GLU A 293 -6.95 -5.14 28.35
N VAL A 294 -7.46 -5.25 27.12
CA VAL A 294 -6.85 -6.05 26.05
C VAL A 294 -5.45 -5.54 25.69
N ASN A 295 -5.27 -4.22 25.58
CA ASN A 295 -3.97 -3.60 25.36
C ASN A 295 -2.95 -4.00 26.45
N LEU A 296 -3.32 -3.82 27.73
CA LEU A 296 -2.46 -4.19 28.86
C LEU A 296 -2.14 -5.69 28.88
N HIS A 297 -3.13 -6.53 28.57
CA HIS A 297 -2.93 -7.98 28.50
C HIS A 297 -1.96 -8.37 27.38
N ILE A 298 -2.18 -7.88 26.16
CA ILE A 298 -1.31 -8.19 25.03
C ILE A 298 0.11 -7.67 25.28
N ARG A 299 0.23 -6.47 25.85
CA ARG A 299 1.53 -5.93 26.23
C ARG A 299 2.24 -6.80 27.24
N ARG A 300 1.55 -7.26 28.28
CA ARG A 300 2.15 -8.10 29.33
C ARG A 300 2.54 -9.49 28.83
N GLU A 301 1.72 -10.11 27.99
CA GLU A 301 1.92 -11.50 27.57
C GLU A 301 2.85 -11.63 26.36
N TYR A 302 2.75 -10.71 25.39
CA TYR A 302 3.40 -10.84 24.09
C TYR A 302 4.46 -9.79 23.80
N LEU A 303 4.40 -8.62 24.44
CA LEU A 303 5.41 -7.57 24.28
C LEU A 303 6.31 -7.58 25.52
N ASP A 304 7.59 -7.25 25.34
CA ASP A 304 8.54 -7.32 26.45
C ASP A 304 8.63 -5.98 27.17
N GLU A 305 8.08 -5.89 28.38
CA GLU A 305 8.24 -4.72 29.25
C GLU A 305 9.72 -4.48 29.64
N GLU A 306 10.59 -5.50 29.67
CA GLU A 306 11.99 -5.34 30.09
C GLU A 306 12.87 -4.65 29.04
N HIS A 307 12.51 -4.74 27.76
CA HIS A 307 13.24 -4.06 26.68
C HIS A 307 12.99 -2.54 26.62
N TYR A 308 12.10 -1.99 27.48
CA TYR A 308 11.96 -0.55 27.70
C TYR A 308 13.20 0.10 28.32
N ARG A 309 14.13 -0.67 28.90
CA ARG A 309 15.25 -0.16 29.71
C ARG A 309 16.63 -0.21 29.07
N ARG A 310 16.78 -0.38 27.76
CA ARG A 310 18.01 0.10 27.11
C ARG A 310 17.78 1.57 26.78
N PRO A 311 18.43 2.52 27.49
CA PRO A 311 18.45 3.90 27.03
C PRO A 311 18.91 3.86 25.58
N ALA A 312 18.22 4.56 24.68
CA ALA A 312 18.82 4.94 23.42
C ALA A 312 20.20 5.50 23.78
N SER A 313 21.28 4.84 23.36
CA SER A 313 22.61 5.32 23.71
C SER A 313 22.68 6.76 23.23
N LEU A 314 23.07 7.68 24.10
CA LEU A 314 23.24 9.12 23.78
C LEU A 314 24.28 9.38 22.66
N HIS A 315 24.81 8.33 22.04
CA HIS A 315 25.86 8.34 21.04
C HIS A 315 25.50 7.58 19.77
N ALA A 316 24.22 7.28 19.52
CA ALA A 316 23.79 6.89 18.17
C ALA A 316 23.94 8.13 17.26
N SER A 317 25.14 8.29 16.72
CA SER A 317 25.44 9.27 15.69
C SER A 317 24.57 8.97 14.48
N SER A 318 24.18 9.99 13.74
CA SER A 318 23.37 9.87 12.51
C SER A 318 24.06 9.09 11.37
N GLU A 319 25.22 8.49 11.63
CA GLU A 319 26.04 7.74 10.68
C GLU A 319 26.07 6.23 10.98
N ASP A 320 25.47 5.78 12.09
CA ASP A 320 25.28 4.36 12.34
C ASP A 320 24.05 3.85 11.57
N ASP A 321 24.23 3.69 10.26
CA ASP A 321 23.40 2.88 9.36
C ASP A 321 23.48 1.38 9.73
N GLU A 322 23.52 1.02 11.01
CA GLU A 322 23.25 -0.37 11.38
C GLU A 322 21.75 -0.60 11.15
N PRO A 323 21.37 -1.45 10.17
CA PRO A 323 20.00 -1.86 10.04
C PRO A 323 19.69 -2.61 11.33
N TRP A 324 18.96 -1.97 12.24
CA TRP A 324 18.38 -2.62 13.39
C TRP A 324 17.50 -3.73 12.83
N PHE A 325 18.08 -4.90 12.60
CA PHE A 325 17.30 -6.06 12.18
C PHE A 325 16.42 -6.36 13.37
N TYR A 326 15.15 -5.96 13.23
CA TYR A 326 14.08 -6.12 14.19
C TYR A 326 13.71 -7.61 14.30
N PHE A 327 14.67 -8.44 14.72
CA PHE A 327 14.47 -9.82 15.11
C PHE A 327 13.80 -9.79 16.50
N PHE A 328 12.48 -9.64 16.51
CA PHE A 328 11.70 -9.73 17.73
C PHE A 328 11.51 -11.20 18.07
N THR A 329 12.17 -11.65 19.13
CA THR A 329 11.79 -12.88 19.83
C THR A 329 10.78 -12.50 20.91
N LEU A 330 9.55 -12.99 20.78
CA LEU A 330 8.53 -12.90 21.83
C LEU A 330 9.12 -13.49 23.12
N SER A 331 9.09 -12.72 24.21
CA SER A 331 9.81 -12.98 25.46
C SER A 331 9.34 -14.25 26.20
N ARG A 332 8.16 -14.80 25.87
CA ARG A 332 7.64 -16.03 26.46
C ARG A 332 7.04 -16.97 25.41
N GLY A 333 7.83 -17.94 24.93
CA GLY A 333 7.48 -19.33 24.54
C GLY A 333 6.25 -19.67 23.67
N GLY A 334 5.27 -18.80 23.47
CA GLY A 334 4.14 -18.96 22.59
C GLY A 334 4.34 -18.06 21.37
N LEU A 335 4.74 -18.65 20.24
CA LEU A 335 4.74 -17.92 18.97
C LEU A 335 3.30 -17.53 18.64
N ILE A 336 2.93 -16.28 18.93
CA ILE A 336 1.78 -15.67 18.28
C ILE A 336 2.14 -15.55 16.81
N SER A 337 1.33 -16.18 15.97
CA SER A 337 1.56 -16.28 14.53
C SER A 337 0.24 -16.06 13.81
N GLN A 338 0.28 -15.88 12.50
CA GLN A 338 -0.93 -15.70 11.70
C GLN A 338 -1.97 -16.83 11.90
N GLU A 339 -1.55 -18.06 12.20
CA GLU A 339 -2.46 -19.19 12.50
C GLU A 339 -3.25 -19.01 13.80
N LYS A 340 -2.78 -18.16 14.72
CA LYS A 340 -3.42 -17.81 15.99
C LYS A 340 -3.75 -16.32 16.05
N SER A 341 -4.14 -15.76 14.90
CA SER A 341 -4.52 -14.35 14.78
C SER A 341 -5.85 -14.04 15.45
N GLU A 342 -6.66 -15.05 15.77
CA GLU A 342 -7.98 -14.88 16.39
C GLU A 342 -8.00 -15.44 17.81
N ILE A 343 -8.46 -14.63 18.76
CA ILE A 343 -8.54 -14.96 20.17
C ILE A 343 -9.93 -14.51 20.67
N SER A 344 -10.56 -15.33 21.50
CA SER A 344 -11.72 -14.91 22.29
C SER A 344 -11.22 -14.43 23.64
N TRP A 345 -11.60 -13.21 24.02
CA TRP A 345 -11.22 -12.63 25.30
C TRP A 345 -12.46 -12.30 26.10
N THR A 346 -12.46 -12.66 27.38
CA THR A 346 -13.55 -12.32 28.29
C THR A 346 -13.09 -11.19 29.19
N SER A 347 -13.81 -10.08 29.16
CA SER A 347 -13.51 -8.91 29.99
C SER A 347 -13.70 -9.20 31.47
N GLN A 348 -13.19 -8.31 32.33
CA GLN A 348 -13.50 -8.35 33.76
C GLN A 348 -14.99 -8.22 34.05
N THR A 349 -15.74 -7.57 33.15
CA THR A 349 -17.21 -7.46 33.23
C THR A 349 -17.94 -8.72 32.75
N GLY A 350 -17.23 -9.72 32.22
CA GLY A 350 -17.80 -10.96 31.71
C GLY A 350 -18.23 -10.91 30.23
N ASN A 351 -18.00 -9.79 29.54
CA ASN A 351 -18.30 -9.64 28.12
C ASN A 351 -17.27 -10.42 27.30
N VAL A 352 -17.76 -11.24 26.37
CA VAL A 352 -16.89 -11.97 25.44
C VAL A 352 -16.66 -11.09 24.21
N CYS A 353 -15.43 -10.60 24.07
CA CYS A 353 -14.99 -9.85 22.91
C CYS A 353 -14.21 -10.75 21.95
N HIS A 354 -14.38 -10.49 20.65
CA HIS A 354 -13.55 -11.15 19.65
C HIS A 354 -12.36 -10.27 19.31
N VAL A 355 -11.16 -10.80 19.57
CA VAL A 355 -9.89 -10.16 19.27
C VAL A 355 -9.31 -10.77 18.00
N ARG A 356 -8.93 -9.93 17.04
CA ARG A 356 -8.16 -10.32 15.86
C ARG A 356 -6.85 -9.52 15.80
N LEU A 357 -5.78 -10.19 15.43
CA LEU A 357 -4.43 -9.67 15.44
C LEU A 357 -3.87 -9.66 14.03
N TYR A 358 -3.29 -8.52 13.65
CA TYR A 358 -2.57 -8.35 12.40
C TYR A 358 -1.15 -7.86 12.68
N GLY A 359 -0.31 -7.84 11.64
CA GLY A 359 1.12 -7.57 11.82
C GLY A 359 1.94 -8.82 12.16
N LEU A 360 1.28 -9.95 12.46
CA LEU A 360 1.94 -11.13 13.01
C LEU A 360 2.91 -11.81 12.03
N PRO A 361 4.02 -12.38 12.52
CA PRO A 361 4.89 -13.19 11.70
C PRO A 361 4.20 -14.48 11.22
N PRO A 362 4.63 -15.05 10.08
CA PRO A 362 4.14 -16.33 9.61
C PRO A 362 4.52 -17.43 10.60
N SER A 363 3.68 -18.46 10.72
CA SER A 363 4.01 -19.63 11.52
C SER A 363 5.28 -20.31 10.98
N SER A 364 6.00 -21.08 11.81
CA SER A 364 7.17 -21.85 11.35
C SER A 364 6.81 -22.78 10.18
N ARG A 365 5.57 -23.29 10.16
CA ARG A 365 5.03 -24.11 9.07
C ARG A 365 4.83 -23.29 7.79
N GLN A 366 4.20 -22.12 7.89
CA GLN A 366 3.99 -21.21 6.77
C GLN A 366 5.30 -20.71 6.19
N ALA A 367 6.26 -20.31 7.04
CA ALA A 367 7.59 -19.88 6.62
C ALA A 367 8.35 -21.00 5.89
N SER A 368 8.28 -22.23 6.42
CA SER A 368 8.88 -23.41 5.78
C SER A 368 8.24 -23.72 4.42
N GLN A 369 6.92 -23.61 4.32
CA GLN A 369 6.20 -23.82 3.06
C GLN A 369 6.53 -22.74 2.03
N ALA A 370 6.51 -21.45 2.42
CA ALA A 370 6.85 -20.34 1.55
C ALA A 370 8.28 -20.45 1.01
N THR A 371 9.22 -20.91 1.85
CA THR A 371 10.61 -21.17 1.44
C THR A 371 10.69 -22.29 0.42
N LYS A 372 9.95 -23.38 0.61
CA LYS A 372 9.87 -24.49 -0.38
C LYS A 372 9.28 -24.02 -1.70
N GLU A 373 8.19 -23.27 -1.66
CA GLU A 373 7.54 -22.73 -2.87
C GLU A 373 8.46 -21.75 -3.62
N ARG A 374 9.17 -20.88 -2.90
CA ARG A 374 10.18 -19.99 -3.50
C ARG A 374 11.27 -20.80 -4.20
N PHE A 375 11.81 -21.83 -3.55
CA PHE A 375 12.85 -22.68 -4.13
C PHE A 375 12.37 -23.39 -5.41
N VAL A 376 11.13 -23.89 -5.42
CA VAL A 376 10.53 -24.51 -6.62
C VAL A 376 10.44 -23.50 -7.76
N ARG A 377 9.92 -22.28 -7.50
CA ARG A 377 9.82 -21.22 -8.52
C ARG A 377 11.18 -20.79 -9.05
N GLU A 378 12.16 -20.59 -8.18
CA GLU A 378 13.53 -20.23 -8.60
C GLU A 378 14.16 -21.32 -9.46
N LYS A 379 13.93 -22.60 -9.13
CA LYS A 379 14.38 -23.72 -9.95
C LYS A 379 13.73 -23.72 -11.34
N GLU A 380 12.43 -23.48 -11.43
CA GLU A 380 11.70 -23.35 -12.69
C GLU A 380 12.18 -22.15 -13.51
N GLN A 381 12.39 -21.00 -12.86
CA GLN A 381 12.92 -19.81 -13.51
C GLN A 381 14.34 -20.05 -14.05
N ARG A 382 15.24 -20.66 -13.27
CA ARG A 382 16.58 -21.02 -13.75
C ARG A 382 16.53 -22.00 -14.92
N ALA A 383 15.61 -22.96 -14.89
CA ALA A 383 15.42 -23.88 -16.02
C ALA A 383 14.98 -23.17 -17.31
N LEU A 384 14.16 -22.12 -17.19
CA LEU A 384 13.66 -21.36 -18.35
C LEU A 384 14.61 -20.26 -18.84
N LYS A 385 15.23 -19.50 -17.93
CA LYS A 385 15.99 -18.27 -18.22
C LYS A 385 17.51 -18.43 -18.01
N GLY A 386 17.96 -19.55 -17.46
CA GLY A 386 19.35 -19.79 -17.08
C GLY A 386 19.80 -19.13 -15.77
N MET A 387 19.04 -18.16 -15.24
CA MET A 387 19.29 -17.49 -13.96
C MET A 387 17.97 -17.01 -13.34
N THR A 388 17.96 -16.74 -12.03
CA THR A 388 16.78 -16.14 -11.37
C THR A 388 16.66 -14.66 -11.68
N ASP A 389 15.46 -14.09 -11.50
CA ASP A 389 15.25 -12.66 -11.70
C ASP A 389 16.10 -11.82 -10.70
N ALA A 390 16.26 -12.28 -9.46
CA ALA A 390 17.11 -11.65 -8.45
C ALA A 390 18.61 -11.69 -8.82
N GLU A 391 19.09 -12.81 -9.38
CA GLU A 391 20.47 -12.92 -9.89
C GLU A 391 20.68 -11.97 -11.08
N ALA A 392 19.68 -11.81 -11.95
CA ALA A 392 19.74 -10.90 -13.08
C ALA A 392 19.78 -9.42 -12.64
N GLU A 393 18.97 -9.04 -11.64
CA GLU A 393 19.00 -7.71 -11.04
C GLU A 393 20.32 -7.41 -10.34
N SER A 394 20.81 -8.31 -9.48
CA SER A 394 22.11 -8.16 -8.82
C SER A 394 23.27 -8.02 -9.83
N LYS A 395 23.22 -8.77 -10.94
CA LYS A 395 24.18 -8.62 -12.04
C LYS A 395 24.08 -7.26 -12.72
N LYS A 396 22.86 -6.74 -12.91
CA LYS A 396 22.61 -5.41 -13.50
C LYS A 396 23.13 -4.29 -12.59
N GLU A 397 22.87 -4.36 -11.29
CA GLU A 397 23.38 -3.43 -10.29
C GLU A 397 24.91 -3.46 -10.22
N SER A 398 25.52 -4.65 -10.20
CA SER A 398 26.98 -4.80 -10.24
C SER A 398 27.59 -4.17 -11.50
N LEU A 399 26.93 -4.31 -12.65
CA LEU A 399 27.34 -3.68 -13.90
C LEU A 399 27.18 -2.15 -13.86
N GLN A 400 26.12 -1.62 -13.23
CA GLN A 400 25.94 -0.18 -13.03
C GLN A 400 27.01 0.39 -12.11
N LEU A 401 27.25 -0.22 -10.96
CA LEU A 401 28.28 0.20 -10.01
C LEU A 401 29.69 0.19 -10.66
N LYS A 402 29.99 -0.81 -11.48
CA LYS A 402 31.26 -0.85 -12.24
C LYS A 402 31.37 0.28 -13.26
N LYS A 403 30.27 0.65 -13.93
CA LYS A 403 30.24 1.79 -14.86
C LYS A 403 30.45 3.11 -14.13
N GLU A 404 29.81 3.30 -12.98
CA GLU A 404 29.96 4.50 -12.15
C GLU A 404 31.39 4.65 -11.63
N LYS A 405 31.97 3.58 -11.04
CA LYS A 405 33.37 3.59 -10.59
C LYS A 405 34.35 3.88 -11.72
N ARG A 406 34.09 3.36 -12.93
CA ARG A 406 34.91 3.64 -14.11
C ARG A 406 34.81 5.11 -14.53
N LYS A 407 33.62 5.68 -14.53
CA LYS A 407 33.39 7.10 -14.84
C LYS A 407 34.11 8.00 -13.82
N GLU A 408 33.98 7.69 -12.53
CA GLU A 408 34.68 8.41 -11.45
C GLU A 408 36.20 8.33 -11.60
N LEU A 409 36.74 7.16 -11.96
CA LEU A 409 38.17 7.00 -12.23
C LEU A 409 38.62 7.82 -13.45
N GLU A 410 37.85 7.83 -14.53
CA GLU A 410 38.13 8.62 -15.74
C GLU A 410 38.11 10.13 -15.42
N GLU A 411 37.15 10.60 -14.60
CA GLU A 411 37.09 11.98 -14.12
C GLU A 411 38.30 12.34 -13.24
N LYS A 412 38.73 11.45 -12.33
CA LYS A 412 39.94 11.65 -11.53
C LYS A 412 41.20 11.73 -12.39
N ILE A 413 41.32 10.86 -13.40
CA ILE A 413 42.44 10.89 -14.34
C ILE A 413 42.44 12.20 -15.13
N GLN A 414 41.27 12.66 -15.60
CA GLN A 414 41.14 13.94 -16.29
C GLN A 414 41.54 15.11 -15.39
N ALA A 415 41.06 15.16 -14.15
CA ALA A 415 41.42 16.20 -13.18
C ALA A 415 42.93 16.23 -12.88
N ILE A 416 43.57 15.06 -12.70
CA ILE A 416 45.03 14.96 -12.53
C ILE A 416 45.74 15.47 -13.80
N SER A 417 45.25 15.11 -14.99
CA SER A 417 45.84 15.56 -16.24
C SER A 417 45.73 17.08 -16.43
N GLU A 418 44.62 17.69 -16.00
CA GLU A 418 44.42 19.14 -16.02
C GLU A 418 45.29 19.86 -14.98
N LEU A 419 45.44 19.29 -13.78
CA LEU A 419 46.34 19.82 -12.75
C LEU A 419 47.79 19.81 -13.23
N ASN A 420 48.23 18.70 -13.84
CA ASN A 420 49.56 18.59 -14.43
C ASN A 420 49.77 19.55 -15.61
N ARG A 421 48.73 19.89 -16.38
CA ARG A 421 48.80 20.94 -17.41
C ARG A 421 48.93 22.35 -16.82
N ARG A 422 48.42 22.57 -15.60
CA ARG A 422 48.44 23.87 -14.92
C ARG A 422 49.69 24.11 -14.10
N GLN A 423 50.44 23.07 -13.70
CA GLN A 423 51.75 23.26 -13.09
C GLN A 423 52.75 23.70 -14.17
N PRO A 424 53.30 24.92 -14.08
CA PRO A 424 54.44 25.30 -14.90
C PRO A 424 55.61 24.40 -14.50
N ASP A 425 56.18 23.71 -15.49
CA ASP A 425 57.36 22.87 -15.28
C ASP A 425 58.48 23.76 -14.68
N PRO A 426 58.93 23.51 -13.44
CA PRO A 426 59.95 24.34 -12.79
C PRO A 426 61.31 24.29 -13.50
N ASN A 427 61.44 23.41 -14.49
CA ASN A 427 62.68 23.14 -15.22
C ASN A 427 62.55 23.42 -16.73
N VAL A 428 61.74 24.41 -17.14
CA VAL A 428 61.87 25.02 -18.49
C VAL A 428 63.11 25.92 -18.55
N GLY A 429 64.27 25.32 -18.28
CA GLY A 429 65.55 25.82 -18.74
C GLY A 429 65.75 25.31 -20.16
N TRP A 430 65.67 26.21 -21.14
CA TRP A 430 66.18 26.06 -22.51
C TRP A 430 66.15 24.64 -23.10
N VAL A 431 65.06 24.29 -23.78
CA VAL A 431 65.03 23.10 -24.64
C VAL A 431 65.96 23.35 -25.82
N ASP A 432 67.00 22.54 -25.95
CA ASP A 432 67.93 22.53 -27.08
C ASP A 432 67.12 22.49 -28.42
N PRO A 433 67.35 23.44 -29.35
CA PRO A 433 66.65 23.52 -30.63
C PRO A 433 66.63 22.21 -31.43
N GLU A 434 67.64 21.35 -31.29
CA GLU A 434 67.66 20.03 -31.94
C GLU A 434 66.66 19.05 -31.31
N VAL A 435 66.47 19.10 -30.00
CA VAL A 435 65.52 18.26 -29.27
C VAL A 435 64.09 18.66 -29.61
N ALA A 436 63.82 19.97 -29.73
CA ALA A 436 62.51 20.49 -30.17
C ALA A 436 62.17 20.04 -31.61
N LYS A 437 63.13 20.11 -32.54
CA LYS A 437 62.95 19.58 -33.92
C LYS A 437 62.68 18.08 -33.93
N ARG A 438 63.37 17.29 -33.10
CA ARG A 438 63.13 15.83 -32.98
C ARG A 438 61.78 15.52 -32.37
N GLN A 439 61.31 16.32 -31.40
CA GLN A 439 59.98 16.17 -30.80
C GLN A 439 58.86 16.51 -31.81
N MET A 440 58.99 17.62 -32.56
CA MET A 440 58.04 17.97 -33.62
C MET A 440 58.00 16.93 -34.75
N LYS A 441 59.15 16.35 -35.13
CA LYS A 441 59.18 15.26 -36.10
C LYS A 441 58.48 14.00 -35.58
N LYS A 442 58.70 13.64 -34.31
CA LYS A 442 58.03 12.49 -33.68
C LYS A 442 56.52 12.70 -33.50
N SER A 443 56.06 13.93 -33.23
CA SER A 443 54.63 14.23 -33.15
C SER A 443 53.97 14.16 -34.53
N ALA A 444 54.62 14.71 -35.56
CA ALA A 444 54.14 14.61 -36.94
C ALA A 444 54.06 13.14 -37.42
N GLU A 445 55.08 12.32 -37.13
CA GLU A 445 55.06 10.89 -37.46
C GLU A 445 53.95 10.11 -36.72
N LYS A 446 53.67 10.47 -35.46
CA LYS A 446 52.56 9.88 -34.71
C LYS A 446 51.19 10.28 -35.28
N GLU A 447 51.05 11.52 -35.72
CA GLU A 447 49.81 12.03 -36.33
C GLU A 447 49.53 11.37 -37.67
N VAL A 448 50.56 11.19 -38.50
CA VAL A 448 50.48 10.41 -39.75
C VAL A 448 50.06 8.97 -39.47
N ARG A 449 50.66 8.30 -38.48
CA ARG A 449 50.27 6.93 -38.09
C ARG A 449 48.83 6.85 -37.57
N LYS A 450 48.36 7.86 -36.84
CA LYS A 450 46.98 7.92 -36.34
C LYS A 450 46.00 8.08 -37.50
N SER A 451 46.27 9.00 -38.43
CA SER A 451 45.46 9.20 -39.63
C SER A 451 45.40 7.93 -40.50
N GLN A 452 46.51 7.20 -40.66
CA GLN A 452 46.53 5.93 -41.38
C GLN A 452 45.64 4.87 -40.73
N LYS A 453 45.69 4.72 -39.40
CA LYS A 453 44.83 3.77 -38.68
C LYS A 453 43.35 4.12 -38.77
N GLU A 454 42.99 5.39 -38.62
CA GLU A 454 41.60 5.86 -38.74
C GLU A 454 41.06 5.60 -40.16
N ASN A 455 41.89 5.81 -41.18
CA ASN A 455 41.51 5.56 -42.57
C ASN A 455 41.34 4.05 -42.86
N GLU A 456 42.18 3.20 -42.25
CA GLU A 456 42.06 1.74 -42.35
C GLU A 456 40.80 1.20 -41.65
N GLU A 457 40.46 1.75 -40.48
CA GLU A 457 39.24 1.42 -39.74
C GLU A 457 37.98 1.87 -40.49
N MET A 458 38.01 3.06 -41.10
CA MET A 458 36.93 3.57 -41.93
C MET A 458 36.67 2.65 -43.13
N ARG A 459 37.73 2.21 -43.83
CA ARG A 459 37.62 1.22 -44.92
C ARG A 459 37.07 -0.13 -44.43
N ARG A 460 37.40 -0.55 -43.21
CA ARG A 460 36.89 -1.80 -42.63
C ARG A 460 35.39 -1.69 -42.29
N MET A 461 34.95 -0.55 -41.79
CA MET A 461 33.52 -0.24 -41.54
C MET A 461 32.73 -0.19 -42.84
N GLU A 462 33.30 0.39 -43.89
CA GLU A 462 32.68 0.47 -45.22
C GLU A 462 32.52 -0.92 -45.86
N ARG A 463 33.53 -1.78 -45.77
CA ARG A 463 33.43 -3.19 -46.21
C ARG A 463 32.32 -3.97 -45.49
N LYS A 464 32.10 -3.70 -44.19
CA LYS A 464 31.01 -4.32 -43.43
C LYS A 464 29.62 -3.82 -43.84
N ARG A 465 29.50 -2.59 -44.34
CA ARG A 465 28.22 -2.03 -44.84
C ARG A 465 27.81 -2.56 -46.22
N VAL A 466 28.75 -3.04 -47.02
CA VAL A 466 28.47 -3.57 -48.36
C VAL A 466 28.10 -5.07 -48.33
N GLN A 467 28.33 -5.76 -47.20
CA GLN A 467 28.09 -7.20 -47.04
C GLN A 467 26.90 -7.57 -46.13
N GLY A 468 26.16 -6.60 -45.59
CA GLY A 468 24.89 -6.80 -44.89
C GLY A 468 23.79 -6.03 -45.59
#